data_AF-A0A8J6XWX3-F1
#
_entry.id   AF-A0A8J6XWX3-F1
#
_cell.length_a   1.000
_cell.length_b   1.000
_cell.length_c   1.000
_cell.angle_alpha   90.00
_cell.angle_beta   90.00
_cell.angle_gamma   90.00
#
_symmetry.space_group_name_H-M   'P 1'
#
loop_
_entity.id
_entity.type
_entity.pdbx_description
1 polymer ?
#
loop_
_entity_poly.entity_id
_entity_poly.type
_entity_poly.pdbx_seq_one_letter_code
_entity_poly.pdbx_strand_id
1 'polypeptide(L)'
;DAPDSYGTLLASNGARHSTGAGVFLGLLVDAEPDGQPSPVADGDDLNPPGADDEDGVSLPAMLTAGVSASVVVDGGPSGGMLDAWVDFNGDGDFDDAGENLWGGGSQVLVAGPNNLSFTVPPAAVPGSTYARFRLSSLGGLLPTGAAPDGEVEDYRVQVGTSPGVIIIEKQTNPDGSVQSFEFSTSYGPNFTLADDETNNSGPLTAGTYSVSEINLPASWSLTSATCDDGSDPSAIGLNPGETVTCTFVNTGVPGVIIIEKQTDPDGSTQSFEFSSDYGPNFTLADDETNNSGLLATGVYSVSEINIPGGWSLTSAVCDDGSDPSAIGLETGETVTCVFNNSALDTDGDRIVDSDEGLAGEDRDGDGVPNYLDFDPSGYLYDEATGQILIGGSISVSGPGAITVIDDGSATGQYSWFHDGTQGDYTLTVNYPAGYAASVVCLDLGVLNPDATPDPLSLGAGENGSTGYLTSWDCGSNSYYSVLRVDATNPNNIINNNFPLAALAPIPALTDRGVMLLLLLLLVSGVLILRRGA
;
A
#
# COMPACT_ATOMS: atom_id res chain seq x y z
N ASP A 1 -3.89 22.71 -64.32
CA ASP A 1 -2.46 22.45 -64.70
C ASP A 1 -1.31 22.73 -63.69
N ALA A 2 -0.49 21.71 -63.39
CA ALA A 2 0.71 21.79 -62.53
C ALA A 2 1.88 22.58 -63.14
N PRO A 3 2.85 23.09 -62.36
CA PRO A 3 4.05 23.77 -62.86
C PRO A 3 4.83 22.99 -63.92
N ASP A 4 5.48 23.67 -64.85
CA ASP A 4 6.19 23.01 -65.97
C ASP A 4 7.37 22.11 -65.54
N SER A 5 7.82 22.17 -64.28
CA SER A 5 8.77 21.17 -63.76
C SER A 5 8.22 19.74 -63.87
N TYR A 6 6.90 19.58 -63.77
CA TYR A 6 6.17 18.30 -63.94
C TYR A 6 5.92 17.94 -65.42
N GLY A 7 6.51 18.67 -66.37
CA GLY A 7 6.31 18.47 -67.81
C GLY A 7 4.87 18.73 -68.21
N THR A 8 4.45 20.00 -68.12
CA THR A 8 3.07 20.43 -68.43
C THR A 8 3.01 21.07 -69.82
N LEU A 9 4.01 21.88 -70.19
CA LEU A 9 4.06 22.54 -71.48
C LEU A 9 4.48 21.58 -72.60
N LEU A 10 3.99 21.83 -73.81
CA LEU A 10 4.31 21.08 -75.02
C LEU A 10 5.81 21.08 -75.33
N ALA A 11 6.51 22.18 -75.01
CA ALA A 11 7.96 22.29 -75.14
C ALA A 11 8.71 21.28 -74.26
N SER A 12 8.12 20.87 -73.14
CA SER A 12 8.60 19.87 -72.19
C SER A 12 7.97 18.48 -72.46
N ASN A 13 7.40 18.29 -73.66
CA ASN A 13 6.61 17.12 -74.05
C ASN A 13 5.43 16.86 -73.10
N GLY A 14 4.72 17.92 -72.70
CA GLY A 14 3.66 17.83 -71.71
C GLY A 14 2.56 16.81 -72.02
N ALA A 15 1.94 16.33 -70.94
CA ALA A 15 0.76 15.47 -71.00
C ALA A 15 -0.33 16.16 -71.83
N ARG A 16 -0.89 15.44 -72.81
CA ARG A 16 -1.94 15.98 -73.68
C ARG A 16 -2.77 14.86 -74.28
N HIS A 17 -4.03 15.16 -74.56
CA HIS A 17 -5.00 14.21 -75.08
C HIS A 17 -5.73 14.78 -76.30
N SER A 18 -6.20 13.92 -77.18
CA SER A 18 -7.10 14.36 -78.26
C SER A 18 -8.55 14.29 -77.77
N THR A 19 -9.23 15.43 -77.72
CA THR A 19 -10.64 15.51 -77.33
C THR A 19 -11.52 14.96 -78.46
N GLY A 20 -11.87 13.67 -78.42
CA GLY A 20 -12.56 13.04 -79.57
C GLY A 20 -13.38 11.77 -79.35
N ALA A 21 -13.32 11.16 -78.16
CA ALA A 21 -13.95 9.86 -77.91
C ALA A 21 -15.03 9.85 -76.81
N GLY A 22 -15.30 10.97 -76.14
CA GLY A 22 -16.19 11.01 -74.97
C GLY A 22 -15.62 10.30 -73.74
N VAL A 23 -14.29 10.14 -73.70
CA VAL A 23 -13.51 9.66 -72.56
C VAL A 23 -12.85 10.90 -71.97
N PHE A 24 -13.29 11.30 -70.79
CA PHE A 24 -12.79 12.40 -69.96
C PHE A 24 -13.30 12.15 -68.53
N LEU A 25 -12.63 12.74 -67.55
CA LEU A 25 -12.94 12.68 -66.14
C LEU A 25 -14.11 13.64 -65.82
N GLY A 26 -14.87 13.36 -64.76
CA GLY A 26 -15.88 14.30 -64.29
C GLY A 26 -16.98 14.72 -65.30
N LEU A 27 -17.40 15.98 -65.28
CA LEU A 27 -18.55 16.47 -66.06
C LEU A 27 -18.19 17.41 -67.19
N LEU A 28 -17.07 18.12 -67.06
CA LEU A 28 -16.58 19.09 -68.01
C LEU A 28 -15.27 18.60 -68.62
N VAL A 29 -14.95 19.13 -69.79
CA VAL A 29 -13.66 18.94 -70.46
C VAL A 29 -13.48 20.16 -71.34
N ASP A 30 -12.35 20.82 -71.24
CA ASP A 30 -11.94 21.82 -72.22
C ASP A 30 -10.65 21.42 -72.95
N ALA A 31 -10.14 22.34 -73.77
CA ALA A 31 -9.20 21.94 -74.81
C ALA A 31 -8.31 23.11 -75.23
N GLU A 32 -7.06 23.00 -74.82
CA GLU A 32 -6.07 24.06 -74.95
C GLU A 32 -5.03 23.66 -75.99
N PRO A 33 -4.47 24.63 -76.73
CA PRO A 33 -3.34 24.35 -77.62
C PRO A 33 -2.05 23.93 -76.90
N ASP A 34 -1.92 24.30 -75.63
CA ASP A 34 -0.76 24.02 -74.75
C ASP A 34 -1.20 24.16 -73.27
N GLY A 35 -0.45 23.56 -72.35
CA GLY A 35 -0.78 23.60 -70.91
C GLY A 35 -0.69 25.00 -70.30
N GLN A 36 -1.41 25.22 -69.21
CA GLN A 36 -1.59 26.50 -68.52
C GLN A 36 -1.16 26.42 -67.04
N PRO A 37 0.15 26.22 -66.75
CA PRO A 37 0.64 25.96 -65.40
C PRO A 37 0.36 27.11 -64.41
N SER A 38 -0.13 26.77 -63.22
CA SER A 38 -0.37 27.69 -62.11
C SER A 38 0.16 27.11 -60.77
N PRO A 39 0.55 27.94 -59.77
CA PRO A 39 0.95 27.45 -58.46
C PRO A 39 -0.13 26.72 -57.64
N VAL A 40 -1.40 26.84 -58.04
CA VAL A 40 -2.51 26.09 -57.43
C VAL A 40 -3.19 25.13 -58.42
N ALA A 41 -2.59 24.99 -59.61
CA ALA A 41 -3.04 24.14 -60.71
C ALA A 41 -4.39 24.50 -61.34
N ASP A 42 -4.77 25.78 -61.35
CA ASP A 42 -6.07 26.32 -61.83
C ASP A 42 -5.93 27.30 -63.04
N GLY A 43 -4.83 27.19 -63.79
CA GLY A 43 -4.49 28.21 -64.80
C GLY A 43 -5.32 28.08 -66.09
N ASP A 44 -5.84 26.89 -66.30
CA ASP A 44 -6.68 26.38 -67.37
C ASP A 44 -8.12 26.86 -67.24
N ASP A 45 -8.66 26.93 -66.01
CA ASP A 45 -10.03 27.36 -65.69
C ASP A 45 -10.40 28.75 -66.26
N LEU A 46 -9.37 29.54 -66.57
CA LEU A 46 -9.47 30.92 -67.05
C LEU A 46 -9.49 31.03 -68.57
N ASN A 47 -9.34 29.94 -69.32
CA ASN A 47 -9.20 29.99 -70.77
C ASN A 47 -9.74 28.73 -71.48
N PRO A 48 -11.05 28.66 -71.76
CA PRO A 48 -12.03 29.75 -71.65
C PRO A 48 -12.56 29.98 -70.22
N PRO A 49 -12.83 31.23 -69.78
CA PRO A 49 -13.26 31.51 -68.41
C PRO A 49 -14.51 30.73 -67.98
N GLY A 50 -14.39 29.97 -66.87
CA GLY A 50 -15.50 29.29 -66.21
C GLY A 50 -15.74 27.84 -66.66
N ALA A 51 -14.72 27.22 -67.27
CA ALA A 51 -14.62 25.78 -67.48
C ALA A 51 -13.59 25.22 -66.49
N ASP A 52 -13.95 25.15 -65.21
CA ASP A 52 -13.20 24.38 -64.21
C ASP A 52 -13.49 22.90 -64.51
N ASP A 53 -12.55 22.24 -65.19
CA ASP A 53 -12.65 20.84 -65.59
C ASP A 53 -11.83 19.91 -64.69
N GLU A 54 -11.16 20.43 -63.66
CA GLU A 54 -10.63 19.67 -62.52
C GLU A 54 -11.73 19.13 -61.58
N ASP A 55 -12.87 18.71 -62.14
CA ASP A 55 -14.03 18.18 -61.41
C ASP A 55 -14.04 16.64 -61.31
N GLY A 56 -13.06 15.97 -61.92
CA GLY A 56 -12.93 14.52 -62.00
C GLY A 56 -12.40 13.82 -60.76
N VAL A 57 -11.55 14.46 -59.95
CA VAL A 57 -10.88 13.78 -58.82
C VAL A 57 -11.13 14.49 -57.49
N SER A 58 -11.57 13.72 -56.49
CA SER A 58 -11.68 14.16 -55.10
C SER A 58 -10.66 13.45 -54.22
N LEU A 59 -9.64 14.21 -53.79
CA LEU A 59 -8.58 13.76 -52.90
C LEU A 59 -8.83 14.17 -51.43
N PRO A 60 -8.23 13.45 -50.45
CA PRO A 60 -8.24 13.89 -49.06
C PRO A 60 -7.52 15.24 -48.90
N ALA A 61 -7.93 16.02 -47.89
CA ALA A 61 -7.28 17.29 -47.57
C ALA A 61 -5.78 17.16 -47.22
N MET A 62 -5.35 15.97 -46.76
CA MET A 62 -3.95 15.66 -46.50
C MET A 62 -3.65 14.18 -46.78
N LEU A 63 -2.57 13.92 -47.51
CA LEU A 63 -1.98 12.61 -47.73
C LEU A 63 -0.97 12.35 -46.60
N THR A 64 -1.23 11.35 -45.75
CA THR A 64 -0.38 11.08 -44.59
C THR A 64 0.62 9.97 -44.91
N ALA A 65 1.93 10.26 -44.78
CA ALA A 65 3.00 9.31 -45.03
C ALA A 65 2.78 7.98 -44.29
N GLY A 66 2.87 6.86 -45.02
CA GLY A 66 2.67 5.51 -44.48
C GLY A 66 1.21 5.09 -44.28
N VAL A 67 0.24 5.94 -44.62
CA VAL A 67 -1.20 5.66 -44.48
C VAL A 67 -1.84 5.47 -45.85
N SER A 68 -2.83 4.58 -45.96
CA SER A 68 -3.64 4.45 -47.17
C SER A 68 -4.61 5.63 -47.31
N ALA A 69 -4.55 6.31 -48.45
CA ALA A 69 -5.47 7.38 -48.83
C ALA A 69 -6.61 6.81 -49.69
N SER A 70 -7.81 7.32 -49.48
CA SER A 70 -8.97 7.07 -50.36
C SER A 70 -9.09 8.21 -51.35
N VAL A 71 -9.38 7.89 -52.61
CA VAL A 71 -9.62 8.88 -53.67
C VAL A 71 -10.89 8.49 -54.41
N VAL A 72 -11.73 9.48 -54.72
CA VAL A 72 -12.89 9.29 -55.59
C VAL A 72 -12.53 9.86 -56.95
N VAL A 73 -12.63 9.04 -57.99
CA VAL A 73 -12.38 9.47 -59.38
C VAL A 73 -13.64 9.25 -60.20
N ASP A 74 -14.23 10.33 -60.70
CA ASP A 74 -15.34 10.28 -61.63
C ASP A 74 -14.81 9.96 -63.04
N GLY A 75 -15.15 8.77 -63.55
CA GLY A 75 -14.77 8.33 -64.90
C GLY A 75 -15.59 9.00 -66.01
N GLY A 76 -16.31 10.07 -65.69
CA GLY A 76 -17.14 10.84 -66.59
C GLY A 76 -18.22 9.99 -67.28
N PRO A 77 -18.63 10.34 -68.52
CA PRO A 77 -19.79 9.72 -69.16
C PRO A 77 -19.56 8.29 -69.64
N SER A 78 -18.31 7.89 -69.89
CA SER A 78 -17.97 6.63 -70.56
C SER A 78 -17.09 5.69 -69.74
N GLY A 79 -16.43 6.17 -68.68
CA GLY A 79 -15.33 5.45 -68.04
C GLY A 79 -14.08 5.40 -68.91
N GLY A 80 -13.07 4.64 -68.47
CA GLY A 80 -11.79 4.53 -69.16
C GLY A 80 -10.73 3.81 -68.35
N MET A 81 -9.48 3.94 -68.77
CA MET A 81 -8.29 3.47 -68.06
C MET A 81 -7.56 4.68 -67.47
N LEU A 82 -7.42 4.71 -66.16
CA LEU A 82 -6.77 5.78 -65.40
C LEU A 82 -5.33 5.42 -65.06
N ASP A 83 -4.40 6.31 -65.38
CA ASP A 83 -3.03 6.31 -64.89
C ASP A 83 -2.81 7.56 -64.02
N ALA A 84 -2.13 7.43 -62.88
CA ALA A 84 -2.01 8.55 -61.94
C ALA A 84 -0.68 8.57 -61.17
N TRP A 85 -0.24 9.77 -60.81
CA TRP A 85 1.02 10.02 -60.10
C TRP A 85 0.83 11.03 -58.96
N VAL A 86 1.66 10.93 -57.93
CA VAL A 86 1.83 11.93 -56.87
C VAL A 86 3.32 12.08 -56.60
N ASP A 87 3.82 13.32 -56.64
CA ASP A 87 5.20 13.65 -56.29
C ASP A 87 5.34 13.61 -54.76
N PHE A 88 5.68 12.42 -54.24
CA PHE A 88 5.75 12.19 -52.80
C PHE A 88 7.05 12.69 -52.19
N ASN A 89 8.11 12.86 -52.98
CA ASN A 89 9.40 13.31 -52.48
C ASN A 89 9.54 14.86 -52.52
N GLY A 90 8.64 15.55 -53.23
CA GLY A 90 8.55 17.00 -53.37
C GLY A 90 9.66 17.61 -54.23
N ASP A 91 10.25 16.87 -55.17
CA ASP A 91 11.39 17.32 -55.97
C ASP A 91 11.01 18.01 -57.29
N GLY A 92 9.74 17.99 -57.66
CA GLY A 92 9.21 18.73 -58.80
C GLY A 92 8.97 17.91 -60.06
N ASP A 93 9.08 16.58 -60.01
CA ASP A 93 8.75 15.69 -61.12
C ASP A 93 7.93 14.45 -60.70
N PHE A 94 7.72 13.50 -61.62
CA PHE A 94 6.96 12.25 -61.38
C PHE A 94 7.75 10.99 -61.82
N ASP A 95 9.06 11.14 -62.03
CA ASP A 95 9.89 10.12 -62.66
C ASP A 95 10.45 9.10 -61.64
N ASP A 96 10.10 9.25 -60.36
CA ASP A 96 10.62 8.46 -59.27
C ASP A 96 9.83 7.19 -58.93
N ALA A 97 10.55 6.23 -58.35
CA ALA A 97 9.96 4.98 -57.91
C ALA A 97 9.03 5.21 -56.72
N GLY A 98 7.76 4.81 -56.88
CA GLY A 98 6.73 4.92 -55.83
C GLY A 98 5.80 6.11 -55.98
N GLU A 99 6.02 6.96 -56.98
CA GLU A 99 5.16 8.12 -57.29
C GLU A 99 4.01 7.75 -58.23
N ASN A 100 4.21 6.73 -59.07
CA ASN A 100 3.13 6.16 -59.86
C ASN A 100 2.20 5.31 -58.97
N LEU A 101 0.93 5.69 -58.93
CA LEU A 101 -0.09 5.02 -58.13
C LEU A 101 -0.34 3.60 -58.64
N TRP A 102 -0.70 2.70 -57.72
CA TRP A 102 -0.95 1.28 -58.01
C TRP A 102 0.23 0.56 -58.70
N GLY A 103 1.46 1.05 -58.50
CA GLY A 103 2.68 0.48 -59.08
C GLY A 103 2.75 0.62 -60.60
N GLY A 104 2.06 1.60 -61.19
CA GLY A 104 2.00 1.82 -62.64
C GLY A 104 0.99 0.97 -63.38
N GLY A 105 0.10 0.28 -62.67
CA GLY A 105 -1.04 -0.40 -63.29
C GLY A 105 -2.22 0.55 -63.49
N SER A 106 -2.69 0.67 -64.73
CA SER A 106 -3.89 1.45 -65.05
C SER A 106 -5.13 0.88 -64.35
N GLN A 107 -5.97 1.76 -63.83
CA GLN A 107 -7.23 1.39 -63.16
C GLN A 107 -8.40 1.50 -64.13
N VAL A 108 -9.25 0.46 -64.17
CA VAL A 108 -10.49 0.51 -64.95
C VAL A 108 -11.52 1.36 -64.20
N LEU A 109 -11.94 2.46 -64.81
CA LEU A 109 -13.04 3.28 -64.31
C LEU A 109 -14.32 2.95 -65.06
N VAL A 110 -15.43 2.84 -64.32
CA VAL A 110 -16.77 2.91 -64.91
C VAL A 110 -17.22 4.37 -65.00
N ALA A 111 -18.26 4.63 -65.78
CA ALA A 111 -18.88 5.96 -65.83
C ALA A 111 -19.40 6.39 -64.45
N GLY A 112 -19.20 7.65 -64.09
CA GLY A 112 -19.50 8.18 -62.76
C GLY A 112 -18.40 7.91 -61.72
N PRO A 113 -18.68 8.12 -60.42
CA PRO A 113 -17.69 8.04 -59.35
C PRO A 113 -17.19 6.62 -59.05
N ASN A 114 -15.86 6.47 -58.98
CA ASN A 114 -15.15 5.25 -58.61
C ASN A 114 -14.38 5.49 -57.30
N ASN A 115 -14.60 4.66 -56.29
CA ASN A 115 -13.84 4.73 -55.04
C ASN A 115 -12.58 3.87 -55.15
N LEU A 116 -11.42 4.52 -55.19
CA LEU A 116 -10.12 3.89 -55.22
C LEU A 116 -9.35 4.18 -53.92
N SER A 117 -8.28 3.44 -53.71
CA SER A 117 -7.34 3.71 -52.61
C SER A 117 -5.92 3.45 -53.06
N PHE A 118 -4.97 4.17 -52.49
CA PHE A 118 -3.54 4.01 -52.71
C PHE A 118 -2.78 4.22 -51.40
N THR A 119 -1.58 3.66 -51.30
CA THR A 119 -0.72 3.82 -50.12
C THR A 119 0.21 5.01 -50.33
N VAL A 120 0.23 5.95 -49.39
CA VAL A 120 1.23 7.01 -49.35
C VAL A 120 2.54 6.42 -48.83
N PRO A 121 3.68 6.56 -49.55
CA PRO A 121 4.96 6.04 -49.10
C PRO A 121 5.33 6.54 -47.69
N PRO A 122 5.90 5.69 -46.81
CA PRO A 122 6.40 6.12 -45.50
C PRO A 122 7.50 7.19 -45.57
N ALA A 123 8.24 7.22 -46.69
CA ALA A 123 9.30 8.18 -46.95
C ALA A 123 8.81 9.48 -47.60
N ALA A 124 7.50 9.67 -47.77
CA ALA A 124 6.95 10.87 -48.39
C ALA A 124 7.34 12.12 -47.59
N VAL A 125 7.76 13.16 -48.28
CA VAL A 125 8.27 14.40 -47.71
C VAL A 125 7.10 15.32 -47.38
N PRO A 126 6.93 15.76 -46.13
CA PRO A 126 5.86 16.69 -45.77
C PRO A 126 5.99 18.02 -46.50
N GLY A 127 4.92 18.45 -47.15
CA GLY A 127 4.95 19.65 -47.99
C GLY A 127 3.77 19.72 -48.94
N SER A 128 3.66 20.84 -49.64
CA SER A 128 2.74 20.94 -50.77
C SER A 128 3.45 20.47 -52.03
N THR A 129 2.76 19.67 -52.83
CA THR A 129 3.27 19.04 -54.06
C THR A 129 2.10 18.84 -55.03
N TYR A 130 2.28 18.10 -56.12
CA TYR A 130 1.27 17.91 -57.15
C TYR A 130 0.96 16.43 -57.39
N ALA A 131 -0.24 16.19 -57.94
CA ALA A 131 -0.71 14.91 -58.41
C ALA A 131 -1.23 15.08 -59.84
N ARG A 132 -1.05 14.07 -60.69
CA ARG A 132 -1.53 14.06 -62.07
C ARG A 132 -2.39 12.84 -62.33
N PHE A 133 -3.54 13.04 -62.95
CA PHE A 133 -4.47 12.00 -63.34
C PHE A 133 -4.68 12.05 -64.85
N ARG A 134 -4.48 10.93 -65.52
CA ARG A 134 -4.66 10.81 -66.97
C ARG A 134 -5.62 9.69 -67.28
N LEU A 135 -6.73 10.01 -67.94
CA LEU A 135 -7.71 9.03 -68.40
C LEU A 135 -7.54 8.81 -69.90
N SER A 136 -7.61 7.57 -70.38
CA SER A 136 -7.68 7.26 -71.82
C SER A 136 -8.43 5.95 -72.08
N SER A 137 -8.67 5.61 -73.35
CA SER A 137 -9.26 4.31 -73.69
C SER A 137 -8.28 3.13 -73.56
N LEU A 138 -6.97 3.38 -73.55
CA LEU A 138 -5.94 2.32 -73.58
C LEU A 138 -5.23 2.10 -72.24
N GLY A 139 -5.01 3.16 -71.47
CA GLY A 139 -4.13 3.14 -70.29
C GLY A 139 -2.66 2.96 -70.66
N GLY A 140 -1.83 2.76 -69.65
CA GLY A 140 -0.38 2.61 -69.78
C GLY A 140 0.32 3.92 -70.18
N LEU A 141 -0.26 5.06 -69.80
CA LEU A 141 0.29 6.37 -70.06
C LEU A 141 1.51 6.65 -69.17
N LEU A 142 2.40 7.50 -69.67
CA LEU A 142 3.48 8.10 -68.89
C LEU A 142 2.98 9.43 -68.27
N PRO A 143 3.69 10.02 -67.29
CA PRO A 143 3.28 11.31 -66.74
C PRO A 143 3.35 12.46 -67.77
N THR A 144 4.09 12.27 -68.87
CA THR A 144 4.22 13.21 -69.98
C THR A 144 3.83 12.57 -71.32
N GLY A 145 3.72 13.37 -72.39
CA GLY A 145 3.51 12.91 -73.76
C GLY A 145 2.05 12.79 -74.21
N ALA A 146 1.87 12.54 -75.51
CA ALA A 146 0.56 12.45 -76.14
C ALA A 146 -0.16 11.13 -75.83
N ALA A 147 -1.47 11.24 -75.63
CA ALA A 147 -2.41 10.13 -75.61
C ALA A 147 -3.39 10.23 -76.79
N PRO A 148 -3.93 9.08 -77.26
CA PRO A 148 -4.79 9.02 -78.44
C PRO A 148 -6.18 9.65 -78.22
N ASP A 149 -6.66 9.63 -76.98
CA ASP A 149 -7.93 10.18 -76.51
C ASP A 149 -7.85 10.35 -74.99
N GLY A 150 -8.81 11.07 -74.40
CA GLY A 150 -8.85 11.23 -72.94
C GLY A 150 -8.70 12.67 -72.47
N GLU A 151 -8.21 12.79 -71.24
CA GLU A 151 -8.00 14.05 -70.51
C GLU A 151 -6.85 13.91 -69.51
N VAL A 152 -6.24 15.04 -69.15
CA VAL A 152 -5.30 15.19 -68.05
C VAL A 152 -5.87 16.20 -67.06
N GLU A 153 -5.85 15.87 -65.78
CA GLU A 153 -6.14 16.81 -64.68
C GLU A 153 -4.98 16.79 -63.70
N ASP A 154 -4.62 17.96 -63.17
CA ASP A 154 -3.53 18.16 -62.21
C ASP A 154 -4.07 18.77 -60.90
N TYR A 155 -3.62 18.26 -59.75
CA TYR A 155 -4.08 18.72 -58.44
C TYR A 155 -2.92 19.07 -57.52
N ARG A 156 -3.02 20.22 -56.84
CA ARG A 156 -2.13 20.53 -55.72
C ARG A 156 -2.54 19.73 -54.49
N VAL A 157 -1.63 18.92 -53.96
CA VAL A 157 -1.86 18.08 -52.78
C VAL A 157 -0.96 18.47 -51.61
N GLN A 158 -1.40 18.11 -50.40
CA GLN A 158 -0.63 18.33 -49.18
C GLN A 158 -0.21 16.98 -48.60
N VAL A 159 1.10 16.76 -48.48
CA VAL A 159 1.67 15.61 -47.77
C VAL A 159 1.97 16.00 -46.33
N GLY A 160 1.63 15.11 -45.39
CA GLY A 160 1.88 15.26 -43.96
C GLY A 160 2.50 14.01 -43.33
N THR A 161 2.98 14.13 -42.09
CA THR A 161 3.54 13.00 -41.33
C THR A 161 2.46 12.21 -40.61
N SER A 162 2.62 10.89 -40.50
CA SER A 162 1.85 10.11 -39.53
C SER A 162 2.25 10.51 -38.10
N PRO A 163 1.30 10.83 -37.20
CA PRO A 163 1.64 11.15 -35.82
C PRO A 163 2.13 9.90 -35.08
N GLY A 164 3.14 10.08 -34.24
CA GLY A 164 3.60 9.06 -33.30
C GLY A 164 2.88 9.16 -31.95
N VAL A 165 3.17 8.22 -31.05
CA VAL A 165 2.62 8.17 -29.68
C VAL A 165 3.73 7.82 -28.70
N ILE A 166 3.71 8.44 -27.52
CA ILE A 166 4.54 8.04 -26.38
C ILE A 166 3.62 7.45 -25.31
N ILE A 167 3.97 6.27 -24.83
CA ILE A 167 3.31 5.59 -23.72
C ILE A 167 4.27 5.58 -22.54
N ILE A 168 3.82 6.09 -21.39
CA ILE A 168 4.55 6.01 -20.13
C ILE A 168 3.90 4.93 -19.28
N GLU A 169 4.70 3.98 -18.82
CA GLU A 169 4.29 2.88 -17.96
C GLU A 169 4.98 3.01 -16.60
N LYS A 170 4.22 2.83 -15.52
CA LYS A 170 4.74 2.84 -14.17
C LYS A 170 4.80 1.43 -13.61
N GLN A 171 5.92 1.11 -12.96
CA GLN A 171 6.13 -0.15 -12.25
C GLN A 171 6.74 0.13 -10.87
N THR A 172 6.45 -0.71 -9.89
CA THR A 172 6.94 -0.57 -8.52
C THR A 172 7.58 -1.86 -8.03
N ASN A 173 8.51 -1.72 -7.09
CA ASN A 173 9.11 -2.83 -6.38
C ASN A 173 9.16 -2.47 -4.90
N PRO A 174 8.46 -3.16 -4.02
CA PRO A 174 7.60 -4.32 -4.30
C PRO A 174 6.39 -3.98 -5.20
N ASP A 175 5.94 -4.97 -5.96
CA ASP A 175 4.86 -4.88 -6.95
C ASP A 175 3.49 -4.64 -6.28
N GLY A 176 2.54 -4.05 -6.99
CA GLY A 176 1.17 -3.80 -6.54
C GLY A 176 0.97 -2.56 -5.67
N SER A 177 1.89 -1.59 -5.69
CA SER A 177 1.79 -0.42 -4.83
C SER A 177 0.69 0.56 -5.26
N VAL A 178 -0.12 1.02 -4.31
CA VAL A 178 -1.13 2.07 -4.51
C VAL A 178 -0.53 3.49 -4.52
N GLN A 179 0.78 3.63 -4.23
CA GLN A 179 1.47 4.91 -4.26
C GLN A 179 1.47 5.48 -5.68
N SER A 180 1.03 6.73 -5.82
CA SER A 180 1.03 7.45 -7.09
C SER A 180 2.29 8.30 -7.25
N PHE A 181 2.87 8.33 -8.45
CA PHE A 181 4.08 9.06 -8.81
C PHE A 181 3.78 10.12 -9.86
N GLU A 182 4.29 11.33 -9.67
CA GLU A 182 4.03 12.46 -10.56
C GLU A 182 5.05 12.54 -11.70
N PHE A 183 4.56 12.71 -12.92
CA PHE A 183 5.36 12.88 -14.13
C PHE A 183 5.17 14.27 -14.71
N SER A 184 6.29 14.88 -15.09
CA SER A 184 6.34 16.07 -15.95
C SER A 184 6.67 15.67 -17.38
N THR A 185 6.03 16.33 -18.35
CA THR A 185 6.26 16.05 -19.79
C THR A 185 6.47 17.31 -20.60
N SER A 186 7.15 17.20 -21.74
CA SER A 186 7.27 18.31 -22.70
C SER A 186 6.10 18.43 -23.67
N TYR A 187 5.22 17.41 -23.73
CA TYR A 187 4.10 17.34 -24.69
C TYR A 187 2.73 17.60 -24.07
N GLY A 188 2.63 17.80 -22.76
CA GLY A 188 1.35 17.98 -22.09
C GLY A 188 1.45 18.43 -20.64
N PRO A 189 0.32 18.48 -19.92
CA PRO A 189 0.33 18.72 -18.48
C PRO A 189 0.99 17.57 -17.72
N ASN A 190 1.31 17.80 -16.45
CA ASN A 190 1.71 16.74 -15.54
C ASN A 190 0.56 15.74 -15.34
N PHE A 191 0.91 14.50 -15.04
CA PHE A 191 -0.02 13.44 -14.66
C PHE A 191 0.59 12.58 -13.57
N THR A 192 -0.21 11.71 -12.97
CA THR A 192 0.23 10.76 -11.95
C THR A 192 -0.12 9.34 -12.34
N LEU A 193 0.74 8.38 -12.01
CA LEU A 193 0.50 6.95 -12.24
C LEU A 193 0.82 6.17 -10.95
N ALA A 194 -0.04 5.23 -10.59
CA ALA A 194 0.26 4.15 -9.65
C ALA A 194 0.88 2.96 -10.40
N ASP A 195 1.17 1.88 -9.68
CA ASP A 195 1.69 0.65 -10.26
C ASP A 195 0.78 0.07 -11.36
N ASP A 196 1.39 -0.53 -12.39
CA ASP A 196 0.73 -1.07 -13.59
C ASP A 196 -0.11 -0.07 -14.42
N GLU A 197 -0.14 1.21 -14.05
CA GLU A 197 -0.85 2.22 -14.81
C GLU A 197 -0.01 2.75 -15.99
N THR A 198 -0.72 3.19 -17.03
CA THR A 198 -0.11 3.78 -18.22
C THR A 198 -0.71 5.14 -18.56
N ASN A 199 0.09 6.01 -19.17
CA ASN A 199 -0.35 7.27 -19.78
C ASN A 199 0.00 7.28 -21.27
N ASN A 200 -0.99 7.62 -22.11
CA ASN A 200 -0.81 7.76 -23.55
C ASN A 200 -0.80 9.26 -23.90
N SER A 201 0.24 9.74 -24.59
CA SER A 201 0.39 11.14 -24.98
C SER A 201 -0.69 11.65 -25.94
N GLY A 202 -1.44 10.74 -26.58
CA GLY A 202 -2.17 11.03 -27.80
C GLY A 202 -1.24 11.23 -28.99
N PRO A 203 -1.79 11.62 -30.16
CA PRO A 203 -1.02 11.84 -31.38
C PRO A 203 -0.04 13.01 -31.23
N LEU A 204 1.23 12.75 -31.48
CA LEU A 204 2.31 13.74 -31.49
C LEU A 204 2.96 13.83 -32.86
N THR A 205 3.40 15.03 -33.24
CA THR A 205 4.26 15.20 -34.42
C THR A 205 5.62 14.55 -34.17
N ALA A 206 6.30 14.10 -35.23
CA ALA A 206 7.66 13.62 -35.08
C ALA A 206 8.58 14.71 -34.49
N GLY A 207 9.51 14.32 -33.61
CA GLY A 207 10.34 15.26 -32.87
C GLY A 207 11.01 14.63 -31.66
N THR A 208 11.61 15.47 -30.81
CA THR A 208 12.23 15.04 -29.55
C THR A 208 11.39 15.51 -28.36
N TYR A 209 11.08 14.58 -27.45
CA TYR A 209 10.24 14.80 -26.28
C TYR A 209 10.98 14.42 -24.99
N SER A 210 10.44 14.81 -23.84
CA SER A 210 11.03 14.47 -22.55
C SER A 210 9.96 14.18 -21.52
N VAL A 211 10.21 13.16 -20.70
CA VAL A 211 9.41 12.80 -19.52
C VAL A 211 10.35 12.66 -18.33
N SER A 212 9.93 13.18 -17.18
CA SER A 212 10.68 13.04 -15.93
C SER A 212 9.72 12.83 -14.78
N GLU A 213 10.00 11.80 -13.97
CA GLU A 213 9.33 11.60 -12.69
C GLU A 213 9.86 12.63 -11.68
N ILE A 214 8.94 13.31 -11.00
CA ILE A 214 9.22 14.44 -10.10
C ILE A 214 8.54 14.22 -8.75
N ASN A 215 8.94 15.02 -7.75
CA ASN A 215 8.33 14.99 -6.41
C ASN A 215 8.32 13.59 -5.75
N LEU A 216 9.41 12.83 -5.95
CA LEU A 216 9.59 11.48 -5.40
C LEU A 216 9.30 11.44 -3.88
N PRO A 217 8.39 10.55 -3.43
CA PRO A 217 8.19 10.29 -2.01
C PRO A 217 9.49 9.82 -1.33
N ALA A 218 9.73 10.24 -0.08
CA ALA A 218 11.00 10.01 0.60
C ALA A 218 11.36 8.52 0.83
N SER A 219 10.34 7.65 0.92
CA SER A 219 10.50 6.19 1.09
C SER A 219 10.69 5.43 -0.24
N TRP A 220 10.76 6.15 -1.36
CA TRP A 220 10.86 5.59 -2.71
C TRP A 220 12.07 6.16 -3.46
N SER A 221 12.61 5.34 -4.36
CA SER A 221 13.68 5.72 -5.26
C SER A 221 13.37 5.28 -6.68
N LEU A 222 13.59 6.13 -7.67
CA LEU A 222 13.53 5.74 -9.08
C LEU A 222 14.77 4.89 -9.40
N THR A 223 14.57 3.61 -9.68
CA THR A 223 15.66 2.64 -9.89
C THR A 223 15.88 2.29 -11.36
N SER A 224 14.87 2.48 -12.21
CA SER A 224 15.01 2.34 -13.66
C SER A 224 14.09 3.30 -14.41
N ALA A 225 14.55 3.80 -15.55
CA ALA A 225 13.75 4.54 -16.51
C ALA A 225 14.30 4.26 -17.91
N THR A 226 13.55 3.55 -18.74
CA THR A 226 14.02 3.05 -20.05
C THR A 226 12.90 3.06 -21.08
N CYS A 227 13.22 3.44 -22.32
CA CYS A 227 12.31 3.34 -23.46
C CYS A 227 12.63 2.12 -24.34
N ASP A 228 11.61 1.53 -24.97
CA ASP A 228 11.70 0.33 -25.81
C ASP A 228 12.51 0.53 -27.11
N ASP A 229 12.53 1.75 -27.64
CA ASP A 229 13.36 2.20 -28.75
C ASP A 229 14.83 2.49 -28.37
N GLY A 230 15.14 2.42 -27.06
CA GLY A 230 16.46 2.74 -26.51
C GLY A 230 16.72 4.24 -26.29
N SER A 231 15.72 5.10 -26.49
CA SER A 231 15.81 6.52 -26.14
C SER A 231 15.99 6.72 -24.64
N ASP A 232 16.67 7.81 -24.27
CA ASP A 232 16.68 8.30 -22.89
C ASP A 232 15.35 9.04 -22.62
N PRO A 233 14.63 8.78 -21.51
CA PRO A 233 13.37 9.46 -21.23
C PRO A 233 13.47 10.99 -21.18
N SER A 234 14.65 11.57 -20.95
CA SER A 234 14.88 13.02 -21.04
C SER A 234 15.00 13.56 -22.48
N ALA A 235 15.14 12.68 -23.47
CA ALA A 235 15.27 13.01 -24.89
C ALA A 235 14.77 11.84 -25.79
N ILE A 236 13.46 11.62 -25.77
CA ILE A 236 12.75 10.59 -26.54
C ILE A 236 12.67 11.02 -28.00
N GLY A 237 13.33 10.28 -28.88
CA GLY A 237 13.19 10.48 -30.33
C GLY A 237 11.91 9.81 -30.83
N LEU A 238 10.98 10.59 -31.39
CA LEU A 238 9.74 10.08 -31.95
C LEU A 238 9.73 10.27 -33.46
N ASN A 239 9.76 9.16 -34.20
CA ASN A 239 9.63 9.11 -35.65
C ASN A 239 8.14 9.14 -36.08
N PRO A 240 7.86 9.49 -37.35
CA PRO A 240 6.49 9.45 -37.86
C PRO A 240 5.85 8.05 -37.72
N GLY A 241 4.66 7.99 -37.12
CA GLY A 241 3.90 6.75 -36.92
C GLY A 241 4.48 5.78 -35.90
N GLU A 242 5.55 6.17 -35.17
CA GLU A 242 6.18 5.35 -34.14
C GLU A 242 5.39 5.39 -32.83
N THR A 243 5.38 4.26 -32.11
CA THR A 243 4.95 4.21 -30.71
C THR A 243 6.16 3.90 -29.86
N VAL A 244 6.53 4.81 -28.96
CA VAL A 244 7.61 4.60 -27.99
C VAL A 244 7.00 4.36 -26.62
N THR A 245 7.40 3.28 -25.95
CA THR A 245 6.96 2.95 -24.59
C THR A 245 8.13 3.11 -23.63
N CYS A 246 7.99 3.99 -22.63
CA CYS A 246 8.98 4.19 -21.57
C CYS A 246 8.45 3.68 -20.23
N THR A 247 9.17 2.75 -19.62
CA THR A 247 8.83 2.15 -18.33
C THR A 247 9.69 2.77 -17.22
N PHE A 248 9.04 3.29 -16.18
CA PHE A 248 9.66 3.86 -14.98
C PHE A 248 9.42 2.94 -13.78
N VAL A 249 10.51 2.43 -13.20
CA VAL A 249 10.49 1.50 -12.06
C VAL A 249 10.96 2.21 -10.80
N ASN A 250 10.13 2.21 -9.75
CA ASN A 250 10.53 2.73 -8.44
C ASN A 250 10.66 1.60 -7.44
N THR A 251 11.68 1.67 -6.61
CA THR A 251 11.86 0.75 -5.49
C THR A 251 11.60 1.47 -4.17
N GLY A 252 10.61 0.97 -3.44
CA GLY A 252 10.22 1.41 -2.11
C GLY A 252 10.99 0.64 -1.04
N VAL A 253 11.13 1.25 0.14
CA VAL A 253 11.56 0.50 1.33
C VAL A 253 10.45 -0.48 1.72
N PRO A 254 10.67 -1.80 1.78
CA PRO A 254 9.61 -2.74 2.17
C PRO A 254 9.18 -2.53 3.63
N GLY A 255 7.91 -2.84 3.92
CA GLY A 255 7.35 -2.80 5.27
C GLY A 255 7.58 -4.11 6.05
N VAL A 256 7.20 -4.12 7.33
CA VAL A 256 7.28 -5.29 8.21
C VAL A 256 6.01 -5.38 9.06
N ILE A 257 5.44 -6.58 9.19
CA ILE A 257 4.42 -6.88 10.21
C ILE A 257 5.07 -7.67 11.35
N ILE A 258 4.81 -7.25 12.58
CA ILE A 258 5.20 -7.94 13.81
C ILE A 258 3.94 -8.40 14.54
N ILE A 259 3.87 -9.69 14.87
CA ILE A 259 2.80 -10.25 15.69
C ILE A 259 3.37 -10.53 17.06
N GLU A 260 2.71 -10.02 18.10
CA GLU A 260 3.08 -10.20 19.49
C GLU A 260 1.95 -10.93 20.23
N LYS A 261 2.33 -11.90 21.07
CA LYS A 261 1.38 -12.64 21.90
C LYS A 261 1.49 -12.18 23.35
N GLN A 262 0.33 -12.01 23.97
CA GLN A 262 0.20 -11.68 25.39
C GLN A 262 -0.85 -12.58 26.05
N THR A 263 -0.67 -12.92 27.31
CA THR A 263 -1.56 -13.83 28.06
C THR A 263 -1.95 -13.25 29.40
N ASP A 264 -3.11 -13.69 29.89
CA ASP A 264 -3.62 -13.39 31.22
C ASP A 264 -4.07 -14.72 31.87
N PRO A 265 -3.42 -15.21 32.93
CA PRO A 265 -2.31 -14.58 33.64
C PRO A 265 -1.03 -14.49 32.80
N ASP A 266 -0.25 -13.44 33.07
CA ASP A 266 1.02 -13.11 32.42
C ASP A 266 2.08 -14.21 32.63
N GLY A 267 2.98 -14.38 31.67
CA GLY A 267 4.08 -15.35 31.73
C GLY A 267 3.71 -16.80 31.39
N SER A 268 2.54 -17.03 30.78
CA SER A 268 2.08 -18.39 30.44
C SER A 268 2.99 -19.08 29.42
N THR A 269 3.34 -20.34 29.69
CA THR A 269 4.08 -21.18 28.73
C THR A 269 3.18 -21.78 27.63
N GLN A 270 1.88 -21.53 27.67
CA GLN A 270 0.94 -22.00 26.65
C GLN A 270 1.25 -21.35 25.30
N SER A 271 1.33 -22.16 24.25
CA SER A 271 1.58 -21.68 22.89
C SER A 271 0.28 -21.62 22.08
N PHE A 272 0.15 -20.59 21.25
CA PHE A 272 -1.02 -20.31 20.41
C PHE A 272 -0.62 -20.33 18.94
N GLU A 273 -1.44 -20.94 18.08
CA GLU A 273 -1.15 -21.07 16.65
C GLU A 273 -1.76 -19.91 15.85
N PHE A 274 -0.97 -19.38 14.93
CA PHE A 274 -1.36 -18.29 14.03
C PHE A 274 -1.31 -18.75 12.57
N SER A 275 -2.32 -18.36 11.80
CA SER A 275 -2.34 -18.45 10.35
C SER A 275 -2.15 -17.05 9.77
N SER A 276 -1.26 -16.91 8.78
CA SER A 276 -1.04 -15.66 8.05
C SER A 276 -1.13 -15.90 6.54
N ASP A 277 -1.40 -14.85 5.76
CA ASP A 277 -1.33 -14.91 4.29
C ASP A 277 0.05 -14.57 3.73
N TYR A 278 0.96 -14.06 4.57
CA TYR A 278 2.33 -13.70 4.20
C TYR A 278 3.38 -14.78 4.52
N GLY A 279 2.99 -15.91 5.11
CA GLY A 279 3.93 -16.96 5.50
C GLY A 279 3.27 -18.26 5.95
N PRO A 280 4.07 -19.27 6.32
CA PRO A 280 3.56 -20.48 6.95
C PRO A 280 2.97 -20.17 8.35
N ASN A 281 2.14 -21.08 8.87
CA ASN A 281 1.68 -21.00 10.25
C ASN A 281 2.87 -20.99 11.23
N PHE A 282 2.70 -20.27 12.32
CA PHE A 282 3.67 -20.18 13.40
C PHE A 282 2.96 -20.23 14.75
N THR A 283 3.73 -20.41 15.81
CA THR A 283 3.21 -20.50 17.18
C THR A 283 3.98 -19.55 18.08
N LEU A 284 3.28 -18.87 19.00
CA LEU A 284 3.87 -17.95 19.98
C LEU A 284 3.35 -18.30 21.38
N ALA A 285 4.24 -18.30 22.36
CA ALA A 285 3.90 -18.21 23.78
C ALA A 285 3.85 -16.74 24.23
N ASP A 286 3.57 -16.51 25.51
CA ASP A 286 3.57 -15.17 26.09
C ASP A 286 4.88 -14.40 25.85
N ASP A 287 4.77 -13.09 25.60
CA ASP A 287 5.86 -12.16 25.23
C ASP A 287 6.65 -12.52 23.96
N GLU A 288 6.30 -13.59 23.26
CA GLU A 288 6.97 -13.95 22.01
C GLU A 288 6.43 -13.14 20.82
N THR A 289 7.31 -12.88 19.86
CA THR A 289 6.99 -12.16 18.64
C THR A 289 7.34 -12.95 17.39
N ASN A 290 6.56 -12.76 16.33
CA ASN A 290 6.87 -13.21 14.99
C ASN A 290 7.09 -12.00 14.07
N ASN A 291 8.20 -11.99 13.33
CA ASN A 291 8.48 -10.99 12.32
C ASN A 291 8.25 -11.62 10.94
N SER A 292 7.34 -11.02 10.16
CA SER A 292 7.00 -11.46 8.80
C SER A 292 8.15 -11.40 7.79
N GLY A 293 9.25 -10.72 8.13
CA GLY A 293 10.27 -10.32 7.18
C GLY A 293 9.86 -9.08 6.41
N LEU A 294 10.53 -8.84 5.28
CA LEU A 294 10.23 -7.71 4.40
C LEU A 294 9.04 -8.05 3.53
N LEU A 295 7.98 -7.26 3.63
CA LEU A 295 6.75 -7.41 2.87
C LEU A 295 6.57 -6.26 1.87
N ALA A 296 5.84 -6.57 0.80
CA ALA A 296 5.37 -5.58 -0.15
C ALA A 296 4.38 -4.62 0.51
N THR A 297 4.14 -3.46 -0.11
CA THR A 297 2.96 -2.69 0.28
C THR A 297 1.71 -3.46 -0.11
N GLY A 298 0.70 -3.48 0.74
CA GLY A 298 -0.51 -4.22 0.46
C GLY A 298 -1.40 -4.37 1.67
N VAL A 299 -2.40 -5.24 1.54
CA VAL A 299 -3.26 -5.62 2.66
C VAL A 299 -2.98 -7.08 2.99
N TYR A 300 -2.68 -7.34 4.26
CA TYR A 300 -2.31 -8.65 4.79
C TYR A 300 -3.30 -9.10 5.86
N SER A 301 -3.25 -10.37 6.23
CA SER A 301 -4.13 -10.92 7.24
C SER A 301 -3.43 -11.93 8.13
N VAL A 302 -3.78 -11.89 9.41
CA VAL A 302 -3.34 -12.84 10.43
C VAL A 302 -4.51 -13.17 11.34
N SER A 303 -4.60 -14.44 11.74
CA SER A 303 -5.63 -14.90 12.68
C SER A 303 -5.05 -15.94 13.62
N GLU A 304 -5.37 -15.80 14.90
CA GLU A 304 -5.14 -16.87 15.87
C GLU A 304 -6.16 -18.00 15.61
N ILE A 305 -5.67 -19.22 15.50
CA ILE A 305 -6.45 -20.42 15.16
C ILE A 305 -6.22 -21.51 16.19
N ASN A 306 -7.12 -22.51 16.23
CA ASN A 306 -6.99 -23.67 17.11
C ASN A 306 -6.77 -23.32 18.59
N ILE A 307 -7.47 -22.28 19.10
CA ILE A 307 -7.32 -21.78 20.47
C ILE A 307 -7.40 -22.95 21.46
N PRO A 308 -6.36 -23.15 22.31
CA PRO A 308 -6.34 -24.22 23.30
C PRO A 308 -7.57 -24.19 24.23
N GLY A 309 -8.06 -25.37 24.62
CA GLY A 309 -9.14 -25.46 25.62
C GLY A 309 -8.71 -24.83 26.94
N GLY A 310 -9.62 -24.10 27.60
CA GLY A 310 -9.30 -23.33 28.81
C GLY A 310 -8.80 -21.91 28.54
N TRP A 311 -8.77 -21.46 27.28
CA TRP A 311 -8.37 -20.10 26.90
C TRP A 311 -9.40 -19.45 25.98
N SER A 312 -9.43 -18.12 25.98
CA SER A 312 -10.21 -17.31 25.04
C SER A 312 -9.38 -16.15 24.50
N LEU A 313 -9.49 -15.86 23.20
CA LEU A 313 -8.92 -14.64 22.61
C LEU A 313 -9.77 -13.45 23.04
N THR A 314 -9.20 -12.56 23.84
CA THR A 314 -9.90 -11.42 24.43
C THR A 314 -9.71 -10.14 23.65
N SER A 315 -8.57 -9.97 22.96
CA SER A 315 -8.38 -8.88 22.01
C SER A 315 -7.30 -9.16 20.96
N ALA A 316 -7.41 -8.48 19.82
CA ALA A 316 -6.38 -8.44 18.79
C ALA A 316 -6.38 -7.01 18.19
N VAL A 317 -5.29 -6.28 18.35
CA VAL A 317 -5.20 -4.86 17.99
C VAL A 317 -3.85 -4.56 17.34
N CYS A 318 -3.86 -3.86 16.21
CA CYS A 318 -2.67 -3.34 15.55
C CYS A 318 -2.43 -1.87 15.94
N ASP A 319 -1.16 -1.47 16.04
CA ASP A 319 -0.72 -0.13 16.47
C ASP A 319 -1.07 1.00 15.48
N ASP A 320 -1.18 0.68 14.19
CA ASP A 320 -1.66 1.55 13.11
C ASP A 320 -3.21 1.69 13.08
N GLY A 321 -3.92 0.92 13.91
CA GLY A 321 -5.38 0.86 13.95
C GLY A 321 -6.02 -0.05 12.91
N SER A 322 -5.23 -0.80 12.14
CA SER A 322 -5.74 -1.84 11.23
C SER A 322 -6.43 -2.97 11.99
N ASP A 323 -7.40 -3.61 11.34
CA ASP A 323 -7.96 -4.89 11.80
C ASP A 323 -6.96 -6.01 11.44
N PRO A 324 -6.63 -6.95 12.33
CA PRO A 324 -5.70 -8.04 12.01
C PRO A 324 -6.11 -8.92 10.81
N SER A 325 -7.39 -8.92 10.43
CA SER A 325 -7.88 -9.59 9.21
C SER A 325 -7.66 -8.80 7.92
N ALA A 326 -7.24 -7.53 8.01
CA ALA A 326 -6.96 -6.63 6.90
C ALA A 326 -5.96 -5.53 7.32
N ILE A 327 -4.70 -5.93 7.54
CA ILE A 327 -3.58 -5.07 7.91
C ILE A 327 -3.10 -4.30 6.69
N GLY A 328 -3.34 -2.99 6.65
CA GLY A 328 -2.75 -2.13 5.63
C GLY A 328 -1.27 -1.94 5.92
N LEU A 329 -0.39 -2.28 4.98
CA LEU A 329 1.04 -2.11 5.12
C LEU A 329 1.56 -1.16 4.04
N GLU A 330 2.11 -0.03 4.47
CA GLU A 330 2.75 0.97 3.63
C GLU A 330 4.28 0.77 3.52
N THR A 331 4.90 1.52 2.61
CA THR A 331 6.34 1.45 2.33
C THR A 331 7.15 1.90 3.54
N GLY A 332 7.98 1.01 4.08
CA GLY A 332 8.86 1.27 5.22
C GLY A 332 8.13 1.31 6.55
N GLU A 333 6.85 0.97 6.57
CA GLU A 333 6.05 0.88 7.77
C GLU A 333 6.41 -0.38 8.58
N THR A 334 6.28 -0.29 9.90
CA THR A 334 6.29 -1.46 10.77
C THR A 334 4.98 -1.46 11.55
N VAL A 335 4.11 -2.43 11.26
CA VAL A 335 2.84 -2.61 11.97
C VAL A 335 3.03 -3.70 13.02
N THR A 336 2.68 -3.41 14.26
CA THR A 336 2.72 -4.37 15.37
C THR A 336 1.31 -4.70 15.82
N CYS A 337 0.92 -5.97 15.73
CA CYS A 337 -0.39 -6.45 16.19
C CYS A 337 -0.23 -7.33 17.43
N VAL A 338 -0.91 -6.95 18.52
CA VAL A 338 -0.89 -7.67 19.80
C VAL A 338 -2.15 -8.50 19.96
N PHE A 339 -1.99 -9.81 20.17
CA PHE A 339 -3.07 -10.76 20.43
C PHE A 339 -3.05 -11.19 21.90
N ASN A 340 -4.11 -10.85 22.63
CA ASN A 340 -4.27 -11.13 24.06
C ASN A 340 -5.23 -12.29 24.28
N ASN A 341 -4.81 -13.30 25.05
CA ASN A 341 -5.69 -14.39 25.47
C ASN A 341 -5.75 -14.46 26.98
N SER A 342 -6.96 -14.61 27.51
CA SER A 342 -7.17 -14.89 28.93
C SER A 342 -7.51 -16.36 29.11
N ALA A 343 -6.92 -16.98 30.13
CA ALA A 343 -7.38 -18.25 30.65
C ALA A 343 -8.83 -18.10 31.12
N LEU A 344 -9.61 -19.17 31.00
CA LEU A 344 -11.00 -19.18 31.44
C LEU A 344 -11.05 -19.23 32.96
N ASP A 345 -11.87 -18.36 33.53
CA ASP A 345 -12.30 -18.29 34.92
C ASP A 345 -13.84 -18.25 34.86
N THR A 346 -14.45 -19.43 34.92
CA THR A 346 -15.87 -19.62 34.61
C THR A 346 -16.77 -19.06 35.71
N ASP A 347 -16.31 -19.03 36.96
CA ASP A 347 -17.10 -18.56 38.11
C ASP A 347 -16.70 -17.17 38.63
N GLY A 348 -15.61 -16.60 38.12
CA GLY A 348 -15.18 -15.21 38.33
C GLY A 348 -14.46 -15.00 39.66
N ASP A 349 -13.91 -16.06 40.25
CA ASP A 349 -13.24 -16.01 41.55
C ASP A 349 -11.75 -15.61 41.48
N ARG A 350 -11.23 -15.40 40.25
CA ARG A 350 -9.85 -15.05 39.89
C ARG A 350 -8.84 -16.18 39.99
N ILE A 351 -9.30 -17.42 40.13
CA ILE A 351 -8.52 -18.63 39.88
C ILE A 351 -8.87 -19.10 38.47
N VAL A 352 -7.88 -19.57 37.70
CA VAL A 352 -8.15 -20.10 36.37
C VAL A 352 -8.73 -21.50 36.50
N ASP A 353 -9.72 -21.85 35.67
CA ASP A 353 -10.42 -23.15 35.70
C ASP A 353 -9.46 -24.36 35.66
N SER A 354 -8.26 -24.18 35.09
CA SER A 354 -7.24 -25.23 35.02
C SER A 354 -6.54 -25.51 36.35
N ASP A 355 -6.52 -24.55 37.26
CA ASP A 355 -5.80 -24.60 38.55
C ASP A 355 -6.73 -24.99 39.72
N GLU A 356 -8.04 -24.83 39.55
CA GLU A 356 -9.09 -25.22 40.53
C GLU A 356 -9.22 -26.73 40.73
N GLY A 357 -8.73 -27.54 39.78
CA GLY A 357 -8.92 -28.98 39.77
C GLY A 357 -10.34 -29.38 39.36
N LEU A 358 -10.59 -30.69 39.27
CA LEU A 358 -11.89 -31.21 38.83
C LEU A 358 -12.94 -31.04 39.94
N ALA A 359 -14.19 -30.71 39.55
CA ALA A 359 -15.33 -30.68 40.46
C ALA A 359 -15.41 -31.96 41.32
N GLY A 360 -15.21 -31.81 42.64
CA GLY A 360 -15.24 -32.90 43.62
C GLY A 360 -13.87 -33.33 44.16
N GLU A 361 -12.77 -32.70 43.76
CA GLU A 361 -11.52 -32.77 44.52
C GLU A 361 -11.60 -31.88 45.77
N ASP A 362 -11.12 -32.43 46.89
CA ASP A 362 -11.07 -31.84 48.24
C ASP A 362 -9.64 -32.11 48.72
N ARG A 363 -8.77 -31.13 48.49
CA ARG A 363 -7.30 -31.28 48.50
C ARG A 363 -6.75 -31.37 49.92
N ASP A 364 -7.40 -30.73 50.89
CA ASP A 364 -7.00 -30.74 52.29
C ASP A 364 -7.85 -31.70 53.16
N GLY A 365 -8.96 -32.23 52.62
CA GLY A 365 -9.75 -33.32 53.16
C GLY A 365 -10.82 -32.89 54.16
N ASP A 366 -11.27 -31.64 54.11
CA ASP A 366 -12.22 -31.04 55.04
C ASP A 366 -13.71 -31.29 54.66
N GLY A 367 -13.96 -31.79 53.45
CA GLY A 367 -15.28 -32.09 52.90
C GLY A 367 -15.91 -30.96 52.06
N VAL A 368 -15.20 -29.85 51.86
CA VAL A 368 -15.55 -28.76 50.95
C VAL A 368 -14.79 -28.98 49.62
N PRO A 369 -15.48 -29.03 48.46
CA PRO A 369 -14.78 -29.10 47.19
C PRO A 369 -13.88 -27.88 46.99
N ASN A 370 -12.70 -28.03 46.39
CA ASN A 370 -11.71 -26.95 46.24
C ASN A 370 -12.27 -25.64 45.67
N TYR A 371 -13.25 -25.71 44.75
CA TYR A 371 -13.92 -24.53 44.18
C TYR A 371 -14.90 -23.80 45.14
N LEU A 372 -15.09 -24.32 46.36
CA LEU A 372 -15.86 -23.72 47.45
C LEU A 372 -15.02 -23.54 48.73
N ASP A 373 -13.77 -24.02 48.70
CA ASP A 373 -12.80 -23.88 49.77
C ASP A 373 -12.06 -22.56 49.56
N PHE A 374 -12.24 -21.62 50.49
CA PHE A 374 -11.54 -20.34 50.41
C PHE A 374 -10.27 -20.44 51.25
N ASP A 375 -9.15 -20.30 50.57
CA ASP A 375 -7.83 -20.29 51.16
C ASP A 375 -7.63 -19.14 52.17
N PRO A 376 -6.74 -19.27 53.18
CA PRO A 376 -6.33 -18.17 54.04
C PRO A 376 -6.04 -16.87 53.25
N SER A 377 -6.96 -15.91 53.34
CA SER A 377 -6.94 -14.69 52.51
C SER A 377 -7.01 -13.43 53.36
N GLY A 378 -6.58 -12.31 52.78
CA GLY A 378 -6.66 -11.02 53.44
C GLY A 378 -6.08 -9.89 52.61
N TYR A 379 -6.05 -8.70 53.20
CA TYR A 379 -5.49 -7.51 52.57
C TYR A 379 -4.33 -6.93 53.38
N LEU A 380 -3.34 -6.39 52.69
CA LEU A 380 -2.40 -5.42 53.26
C LEU A 380 -3.07 -4.04 53.19
N TYR A 381 -3.25 -3.37 54.32
CA TYR A 381 -4.02 -2.12 54.33
C TYR A 381 -3.45 -1.04 55.25
N ASP A 382 -3.74 0.21 54.94
CA ASP A 382 -3.38 1.37 55.76
C ASP A 382 -4.32 1.48 56.97
N GLU A 383 -3.76 1.35 58.17
CA GLU A 383 -4.53 1.34 59.42
C GLU A 383 -5.31 2.64 59.68
N ALA A 384 -4.90 3.77 59.11
CA ALA A 384 -5.51 5.07 59.34
C ALA A 384 -6.69 5.32 58.38
N THR A 385 -6.58 4.83 57.15
CA THR A 385 -7.50 5.18 56.04
C THR A 385 -8.35 4.01 55.57
N GLY A 386 -7.96 2.77 55.85
CA GLY A 386 -8.59 1.57 55.32
C GLY A 386 -8.24 1.28 53.86
N GLN A 387 -7.30 2.02 53.26
CA GLN A 387 -6.86 1.82 51.88
C GLN A 387 -6.11 0.49 51.76
N ILE A 388 -6.46 -0.32 50.77
CA ILE A 388 -5.71 -1.52 50.39
C ILE A 388 -4.43 -1.08 49.66
N LEU A 389 -3.28 -1.61 50.09
CA LEU A 389 -1.96 -1.16 49.69
C LEU A 389 -1.31 -2.10 48.69
N ILE A 390 -1.00 -1.57 47.51
CA ILE A 390 -0.21 -2.26 46.48
C ILE A 390 1.30 -2.14 46.74
N GLY A 391 2.08 -3.08 46.21
CA GLY A 391 3.55 -3.06 46.27
C GLY A 391 4.17 -3.62 47.55
N GLY A 392 3.36 -4.19 48.45
CA GLY A 392 3.82 -5.09 49.52
C GLY A 392 3.35 -6.51 49.22
N SER A 393 3.97 -7.50 49.84
CA SER A 393 3.57 -8.90 49.63
C SER A 393 3.64 -9.74 50.89
N ILE A 394 3.05 -10.93 50.86
CA ILE A 394 3.25 -11.97 51.84
C ILE A 394 4.19 -13.05 51.31
N SER A 395 4.82 -13.76 52.24
CA SER A 395 5.41 -15.06 52.00
C SER A 395 4.99 -15.98 53.12
N VAL A 396 4.74 -17.25 52.81
CA VAL A 396 4.30 -18.22 53.80
C VAL A 396 5.34 -19.33 53.91
N SER A 397 5.61 -19.74 55.14
CA SER A 397 6.52 -20.85 55.45
C SER A 397 5.87 -21.78 56.47
N GLY A 398 6.11 -23.08 56.34
CA GLY A 398 5.42 -24.07 57.16
C GLY A 398 5.96 -25.48 56.97
N PRO A 399 5.34 -26.47 57.63
CA PRO A 399 5.77 -27.87 57.59
C PRO A 399 5.40 -28.60 56.27
N GLY A 400 4.44 -28.10 55.50
CA GLY A 400 3.95 -28.68 54.26
C GLY A 400 4.29 -27.87 53.00
N ALA A 401 3.83 -28.37 51.86
CA ALA A 401 3.82 -27.62 50.61
C ALA A 401 2.84 -26.44 50.70
N ILE A 402 3.27 -25.31 50.14
CA ILE A 402 2.57 -24.04 50.15
C ILE A 402 2.49 -23.58 48.71
N THR A 403 1.30 -23.12 48.31
CA THR A 403 1.12 -22.45 47.03
C THR A 403 0.46 -21.11 47.30
N VAL A 404 1.12 -20.04 46.88
CA VAL A 404 0.58 -18.68 46.98
C VAL A 404 -0.12 -18.37 45.66
N ILE A 405 -1.39 -17.99 45.73
CA ILE A 405 -2.23 -17.65 44.58
C ILE A 405 -2.06 -16.17 44.23
N ASP A 406 -2.30 -15.29 45.21
CA ASP A 406 -1.92 -13.88 45.15
C ASP A 406 -1.03 -13.58 46.36
N ASP A 407 0.13 -12.97 46.12
CA ASP A 407 1.04 -12.57 47.20
C ASP A 407 0.73 -11.16 47.71
N GLY A 408 -0.17 -10.40 47.06
CA GLY A 408 -0.53 -9.02 47.37
C GLY A 408 0.33 -7.96 46.69
N SER A 409 1.37 -8.32 45.94
CA SER A 409 2.28 -7.34 45.34
C SER A 409 1.59 -6.42 44.32
N ALA A 410 0.66 -6.95 43.52
CA ALA A 410 -0.05 -6.20 42.50
C ALA A 410 -1.32 -5.50 43.01
N THR A 411 -2.06 -6.16 43.92
CA THR A 411 -3.43 -5.78 44.28
C THR A 411 -3.58 -5.36 45.74
N GLY A 412 -2.62 -5.73 46.59
CA GLY A 412 -2.73 -5.64 48.05
C GLY A 412 -3.61 -6.73 48.68
N GLN A 413 -4.23 -7.60 47.89
CA GLN A 413 -4.96 -8.78 48.34
C GLN A 413 -4.06 -10.01 48.26
N TYR A 414 -4.12 -10.90 49.23
CA TYR A 414 -3.37 -12.16 49.15
C TYR A 414 -4.28 -13.36 49.42
N SER A 415 -3.86 -14.52 48.90
CA SER A 415 -4.47 -15.84 49.12
C SER A 415 -3.43 -16.93 48.90
N TRP A 416 -3.50 -18.01 49.68
CA TRP A 416 -2.56 -19.13 49.59
C TRP A 416 -3.12 -20.39 50.24
N PHE A 417 -2.73 -21.56 49.74
CA PHE A 417 -3.13 -22.85 50.28
C PHE A 417 -1.96 -23.69 50.81
N HIS A 418 -2.29 -24.69 51.62
CA HIS A 418 -1.38 -25.71 52.12
C HIS A 418 -1.82 -27.12 51.72
N ASP A 419 -0.90 -28.08 51.74
CA ASP A 419 -1.18 -29.50 51.45
C ASP A 419 -1.84 -30.29 52.60
N GLY A 420 -2.35 -29.62 53.64
CA GLY A 420 -2.96 -30.24 54.81
C GLY A 420 -1.94 -30.80 55.82
N THR A 421 -0.64 -30.62 55.59
CA THR A 421 0.38 -31.02 56.56
C THR A 421 0.22 -30.25 57.86
N GLN A 422 0.03 -30.97 58.97
CA GLN A 422 -0.20 -30.38 60.27
C GLN A 422 1.00 -29.59 60.81
N GLY A 423 0.72 -28.46 61.44
CA GLY A 423 1.68 -27.62 62.17
C GLY A 423 1.46 -26.13 61.93
N ASP A 424 2.45 -25.33 62.33
CA ASP A 424 2.35 -23.86 62.30
C ASP A 424 2.86 -23.30 60.96
N TYR A 425 2.01 -22.58 60.25
CA TYR A 425 2.33 -21.83 59.04
C TYR A 425 2.48 -20.35 59.40
N THR A 426 3.62 -19.76 59.05
CA THR A 426 3.97 -18.38 59.38
C THR A 426 3.92 -17.51 58.12
N LEU A 427 3.09 -16.47 58.17
CA LEU A 427 2.99 -15.41 57.18
C LEU A 427 3.99 -14.30 57.52
N THR A 428 4.84 -13.97 56.57
CA THR A 428 5.81 -12.87 56.67
C THR A 428 5.44 -11.81 55.64
N VAL A 429 5.15 -10.60 56.11
CA VAL A 429 4.82 -9.45 55.26
C VAL A 429 6.10 -8.73 54.84
N ASN A 430 6.30 -8.60 53.54
CA ASN A 430 7.21 -7.63 52.94
C ASN A 430 6.46 -6.32 52.72
N TYR A 431 6.82 -5.27 53.48
CA TYR A 431 6.02 -4.05 53.52
C TYR A 431 6.13 -3.22 52.22
N PRO A 432 5.03 -2.61 51.77
CA PRO A 432 5.06 -1.61 50.72
C PRO A 432 6.00 -0.46 51.07
N ALA A 433 6.58 0.18 50.04
CA ALA A 433 7.47 1.32 50.24
C ALA A 433 6.78 2.44 51.04
N GLY A 434 7.40 2.85 52.14
CA GLY A 434 6.85 3.90 53.01
C GLY A 434 5.92 3.39 54.12
N TYR A 435 5.76 2.08 54.25
CA TYR A 435 4.95 1.45 55.30
C TYR A 435 5.77 0.52 56.21
N ALA A 436 5.24 0.26 57.41
CA ALA A 436 5.75 -0.75 58.34
C ALA A 436 4.60 -1.40 59.10
N ALA A 437 4.87 -2.47 59.85
CA ALA A 437 3.87 -3.09 60.72
C ALA A 437 3.20 -2.07 61.66
N SER A 438 1.89 -2.20 61.82
CA SER A 438 1.15 -1.46 62.83
C SER A 438 1.74 -1.69 64.23
N VAL A 439 1.82 -0.61 65.01
CA VAL A 439 2.12 -0.67 66.45
C VAL A 439 0.86 -0.46 67.31
N VAL A 440 -0.29 -0.27 66.67
CA VAL A 440 -1.59 -0.01 67.29
C VAL A 440 -2.49 -1.24 67.22
N CYS A 441 -2.66 -1.79 66.03
CA CYS A 441 -3.28 -3.09 65.81
C CYS A 441 -2.20 -4.17 65.93
N LEU A 442 -2.23 -4.91 67.05
CA LEU A 442 -1.19 -5.88 67.38
C LEU A 442 -1.56 -7.28 66.88
N ASP A 443 -0.54 -7.99 66.40
CA ASP A 443 -0.62 -9.40 66.05
C ASP A 443 -1.05 -10.22 67.27
N LEU A 444 -2.05 -11.08 67.07
CA LEU A 444 -2.61 -11.93 68.12
C LEU A 444 -1.85 -13.26 68.28
N GLY A 445 -0.78 -13.46 67.51
CA GLY A 445 0.17 -14.55 67.66
C GLY A 445 -0.23 -15.77 66.82
N VAL A 446 -0.49 -16.89 67.49
CA VAL A 446 -0.88 -18.14 66.82
C VAL A 446 -2.38 -18.31 66.89
N LEU A 447 -3.04 -18.36 65.73
CA LEU A 447 -4.42 -18.79 65.63
C LEU A 447 -4.47 -20.32 65.65
N ASN A 448 -5.15 -20.90 66.64
CA ASN A 448 -5.62 -22.27 66.56
C ASN A 448 -7.11 -22.23 66.17
N PRO A 449 -7.47 -22.69 64.96
CA PRO A 449 -8.84 -22.68 64.48
C PRO A 449 -9.73 -23.77 65.13
N ASP A 450 -9.20 -24.73 65.90
CA ASP A 450 -10.00 -25.80 66.50
C ASP A 450 -11.20 -25.23 67.30
N ALA A 451 -12.41 -25.48 66.78
CA ALA A 451 -13.72 -25.02 67.26
C ALA A 451 -14.17 -23.59 66.88
N THR A 452 -13.60 -22.97 65.84
CA THR A 452 -14.16 -21.74 65.23
C THR A 452 -15.22 -22.05 64.15
N PRO A 453 -16.10 -21.09 63.81
CA PRO A 453 -16.95 -21.20 62.63
C PRO A 453 -16.14 -21.37 61.35
N ASP A 454 -16.77 -21.97 60.35
CA ASP A 454 -16.18 -22.23 59.05
C ASP A 454 -17.10 -21.65 57.94
N PRO A 455 -16.66 -20.65 57.17
CA PRO A 455 -15.36 -19.96 57.28
C PRO A 455 -15.27 -19.05 58.51
N LEU A 456 -14.05 -18.85 58.99
CA LEU A 456 -13.70 -17.87 60.02
C LEU A 456 -13.27 -16.55 59.37
N SER A 457 -14.15 -15.54 59.41
CA SER A 457 -13.78 -14.18 59.02
C SER A 457 -13.12 -13.43 60.19
N LEU A 458 -11.86 -13.06 60.02
CA LEU A 458 -11.07 -12.34 61.02
C LEU A 458 -11.17 -10.81 60.90
N GLY A 459 -11.53 -10.35 59.72
CA GLY A 459 -11.58 -8.94 59.38
C GLY A 459 -12.73 -8.56 58.44
N ALA A 460 -12.75 -7.30 58.07
CA ALA A 460 -13.70 -6.75 57.11
C ALA A 460 -13.23 -6.99 55.66
N GLY A 461 -14.16 -7.22 54.75
CA GLY A 461 -13.86 -7.30 53.31
C GLY A 461 -13.75 -5.92 52.65
N GLU A 462 -13.30 -5.92 51.40
CA GLU A 462 -13.30 -4.73 50.55
C GLU A 462 -14.72 -4.19 50.30
N ASN A 463 -14.85 -2.87 50.30
CA ASN A 463 -16.09 -2.17 49.98
C ASN A 463 -16.26 -2.07 48.45
N GLY A 464 -16.86 -3.09 47.84
CA GLY A 464 -17.33 -3.04 46.44
C GLY A 464 -16.26 -2.63 45.41
N SER A 465 -15.04 -3.16 45.54
CA SER A 465 -13.91 -2.88 44.63
C SER A 465 -13.45 -1.43 44.60
N THR A 466 -13.62 -0.71 45.72
CA THR A 466 -13.19 0.71 45.82
C THR A 466 -11.70 0.89 46.15
N GLY A 467 -10.99 -0.18 46.47
CA GLY A 467 -9.63 -0.16 47.03
C GLY A 467 -9.60 0.13 48.54
N TYR A 468 -10.74 -0.01 49.25
CA TYR A 468 -10.85 0.28 50.68
C TYR A 468 -11.64 -0.79 51.42
N LEU A 469 -11.26 -1.08 52.67
CA LEU A 469 -12.02 -1.95 53.56
C LEU A 469 -13.35 -1.32 53.99
N THR A 470 -14.38 -2.14 54.16
CA THR A 470 -15.69 -1.72 54.71
C THR A 470 -15.61 -1.24 56.16
N SER A 471 -14.63 -1.74 56.93
CA SER A 471 -14.24 -1.25 58.25
C SER A 471 -12.75 -1.53 58.47
N TRP A 472 -11.99 -0.60 59.03
CA TRP A 472 -10.52 -0.72 59.13
C TRP A 472 -9.97 -0.54 60.55
N ASP A 473 -10.84 -0.34 61.55
CA ASP A 473 -10.41 -0.26 62.95
C ASP A 473 -9.90 -1.63 63.44
N CYS A 474 -8.97 -1.62 64.40
CA CYS A 474 -8.36 -2.84 64.93
C CYS A 474 -9.38 -3.81 65.55
N GLY A 475 -10.51 -3.31 66.05
CA GLY A 475 -11.56 -4.15 66.62
C GLY A 475 -12.34 -4.91 65.56
N SER A 476 -12.42 -4.36 64.34
CA SER A 476 -13.04 -5.00 63.18
C SER A 476 -12.08 -5.87 62.37
N ASN A 477 -10.78 -5.83 62.64
CA ASN A 477 -9.73 -6.54 61.90
C ASN A 477 -8.73 -7.18 62.86
N SER A 478 -9.09 -8.36 63.38
CA SER A 478 -8.13 -9.20 64.08
C SER A 478 -7.20 -9.85 63.07
N TYR A 479 -5.91 -9.96 63.38
CA TYR A 479 -4.97 -10.63 62.48
C TYR A 479 -3.96 -11.48 63.23
N TYR A 480 -3.49 -12.49 62.53
CA TYR A 480 -2.54 -13.48 63.02
C TYR A 480 -1.44 -13.69 61.98
N SER A 481 -0.19 -13.61 62.40
CA SER A 481 0.96 -13.94 61.54
C SER A 481 1.28 -15.44 61.53
N VAL A 482 0.71 -16.23 62.45
CA VAL A 482 0.90 -17.67 62.51
C VAL A 482 -0.45 -18.38 62.56
N LEU A 483 -0.70 -19.26 61.59
CA LEU A 483 -1.90 -20.08 61.50
C LEU A 483 -1.52 -21.54 61.77
N ARG A 484 -2.20 -22.16 62.73
CA ARG A 484 -2.00 -23.58 63.04
C ARG A 484 -2.98 -24.44 62.26
N VAL A 485 -2.45 -25.45 61.59
CA VAL A 485 -3.22 -26.48 60.86
C VAL A 485 -3.19 -27.77 61.67
N ASP A 486 -4.37 -28.22 62.11
CA ASP A 486 -4.56 -29.39 62.98
C ASP A 486 -5.37 -30.49 62.27
N ALA A 487 -5.30 -31.73 62.78
CA ALA A 487 -5.88 -32.93 62.14
C ALA A 487 -7.42 -32.95 62.03
N THR A 488 -8.10 -32.04 62.72
CA THR A 488 -9.53 -32.14 63.03
C THR A 488 -10.40 -31.13 62.31
N ASN A 489 -9.82 -30.03 61.82
CA ASN A 489 -10.52 -29.02 61.03
C ASN A 489 -9.54 -27.95 60.50
N PRO A 490 -9.10 -27.99 59.24
CA PRO A 490 -8.42 -26.84 58.62
C PRO A 490 -9.50 -25.78 58.29
N ASN A 491 -9.89 -24.95 59.27
CA ASN A 491 -10.92 -23.94 58.98
C ASN A 491 -10.44 -22.96 57.91
N ASN A 492 -11.31 -22.66 56.97
CA ASN A 492 -11.16 -21.61 55.97
C ASN A 492 -11.09 -20.23 56.67
N ILE A 493 -9.98 -19.51 56.48
CA ILE A 493 -9.72 -18.21 57.13
C ILE A 493 -9.82 -17.09 56.10
N ILE A 494 -10.80 -16.20 56.27
CA ILE A 494 -10.95 -15.06 55.37
C ILE A 494 -10.69 -13.74 56.08
N ASN A 495 -10.24 -12.75 55.32
CA ASN A 495 -9.98 -11.39 55.79
C ASN A 495 -9.00 -11.31 56.97
N ASN A 496 -7.93 -12.11 56.97
CA ASN A 496 -6.80 -11.94 57.90
C ASN A 496 -5.99 -10.69 57.52
N ASN A 497 -6.57 -9.50 57.71
CA ASN A 497 -6.03 -8.28 57.15
C ASN A 497 -4.82 -7.78 57.94
N PHE A 498 -3.68 -7.58 57.28
CA PHE A 498 -2.47 -7.06 57.94
C PHE A 498 -2.50 -5.52 57.98
N PRO A 499 -2.60 -4.90 59.17
CA PRO A 499 -2.63 -3.47 59.32
C PRO A 499 -1.22 -2.89 59.23
N LEU A 500 -1.04 -1.90 58.35
CA LEU A 500 0.23 -1.23 58.12
C LEU A 500 0.13 0.26 58.47
N ALA A 501 1.18 0.77 59.08
CA ALA A 501 1.32 2.18 59.45
C ALA A 501 2.22 2.90 58.45
N ALA A 502 1.75 4.05 57.93
CA ALA A 502 2.58 4.92 57.11
C ALA A 502 3.77 5.44 57.93
N LEU A 503 4.98 5.28 57.41
CA LEU A 503 6.18 5.85 57.99
C LEU A 503 6.08 7.37 57.88
N ALA A 504 6.25 8.07 59.02
CA ALA A 504 6.24 9.52 59.03
C ALA A 504 7.26 10.04 58.00
N PRO A 505 6.89 11.00 57.13
CA PRO A 505 7.84 11.57 56.19
C PRO A 505 9.02 12.12 57.00
N ILE A 506 10.22 11.62 56.69
CA ILE A 506 11.45 12.21 57.22
C ILE A 506 11.36 13.69 56.85
N PRO A 507 11.26 14.62 57.82
CA PRO A 507 11.20 16.03 57.48
C PRO A 507 12.44 16.32 56.65
N ALA A 508 12.23 16.79 55.41
CA ALA A 508 13.32 17.15 54.53
C ALA A 508 14.30 17.98 55.34
N LEU A 509 15.52 17.46 55.50
CA LEU A 509 16.60 18.17 56.15
C LEU A 509 16.83 19.42 55.32
N THR A 510 16.20 20.54 55.71
CA THR A 510 16.62 21.86 55.23
C THR A 510 18.12 21.98 55.48
N ASP A 511 18.85 22.68 54.62
CA ASP A 511 20.33 22.83 54.63
C ASP A 511 20.97 23.06 56.00
N ARG A 512 20.21 23.52 57.00
CA ARG A 512 20.65 23.67 58.39
C ARG A 512 20.85 22.36 59.16
N GLY A 513 20.18 21.27 58.78
CA GLY A 513 20.28 19.97 59.45
C GLY A 513 21.54 19.17 59.07
N VAL A 514 22.00 19.31 57.83
CA VAL A 514 23.26 18.71 57.35
C VAL A 514 24.47 19.30 58.10
N MET A 515 24.39 20.60 58.44
CA MET A 515 25.47 21.28 59.14
C MET A 515 25.62 20.85 60.62
N LEU A 516 24.54 20.38 61.26
CA LEU A 516 24.59 19.92 62.66
C LEU A 516 25.09 18.47 62.77
N LEU A 517 24.79 17.62 61.79
CA LEU A 517 25.28 16.23 61.74
C LEU A 517 26.76 16.16 61.36
N LEU A 518 27.23 17.03 60.45
CA LEU A 518 28.66 17.17 60.16
C LEU A 518 29.46 17.75 61.35
N LEU A 519 28.85 18.60 62.17
CA LEU A 519 29.53 19.15 63.35
C LEU A 519 29.73 18.08 64.46
N LEU A 520 28.82 17.11 64.59
CA LEU A 520 28.99 16.00 65.54
C LEU A 520 30.03 14.97 65.08
N LEU A 521 30.17 14.73 63.77
CA LEU A 521 31.18 13.80 63.23
C LEU A 521 32.60 14.38 63.24
N LEU A 522 32.77 15.71 63.25
CA LEU A 522 34.09 16.36 63.35
C LEU A 522 34.68 16.38 64.77
N VAL A 523 33.90 16.07 65.82
CA VAL A 523 34.40 15.96 67.21
C VAL A 523 34.94 14.57 67.54
N SER A 524 34.69 13.56 66.69
CA SER A 524 35.15 12.18 66.89
C SER A 524 36.12 11.78 65.77
N GLY A 525 37.33 12.34 65.80
CA GLY A 525 38.30 12.17 64.72
C GLY A 525 38.71 10.72 64.47
N VAL A 526 38.73 10.31 63.20
CA VAL A 526 39.69 9.35 62.65
C VAL A 526 40.03 9.76 61.21
N LEU A 527 41.33 9.88 60.99
CA LEU A 527 42.05 10.31 59.80
C LEU A 527 42.33 9.11 58.90
N ILE A 528 41.80 9.05 57.67
CA ILE A 528 42.43 8.25 56.59
C ILE A 528 42.42 9.05 55.28
N LEU A 529 43.60 9.60 54.96
CA LEU A 529 44.03 9.99 53.61
C LEU A 529 44.32 8.74 52.79
N ARG A 530 43.81 8.67 51.55
CA ARG A 530 44.61 8.29 50.36
C ARG A 530 43.90 8.64 49.06
N ARG A 531 44.51 9.58 48.32
CA ARG A 531 44.33 9.78 46.87
C ARG A 531 45.08 8.68 46.12
N GLY A 532 44.51 8.21 45.00
CA GLY A 532 45.22 7.43 43.98
C GLY A 532 44.54 7.63 42.62
N ALA A 533 45.29 8.27 41.72
CA ALA A 533 45.20 8.41 40.25
C ALA A 533 43.83 8.37 39.57
#